data_AF-A0A973AXT8-F1
#
_entry.id   AF-A0A973AXT8-F1
#
_cell.length_a   1.000
_cell.length_b   1.000
_cell.length_c   1.000
_cell.angle_alpha   90.00
_cell.angle_beta   90.00
_cell.angle_gamma   90.00
#
_symmetry.space_group_name_H-M   'P 1'
#
loop_
_entity.id
_entity.type
_entity.pdbx_description
1 polymer ?
#
loop_
_entity_poly.entity_id
_entity_poly.type
_entity_poly.pdbx_seq_one_letter_code
_entity_poly.pdbx_strand_id
1 'polypeptide(L)' 'MKAVILAGGLGTRIAEETSSRPKPMVEVGGKPILWHIMKM' A
#
# COMPACT_ATOMS: atom_id res chain seq x y z
N MET A 1 8.46 -5.26 21.17
CA MET A 1 9.41 -4.86 20.12
C MET A 1 8.75 -3.79 19.26
N LYS A 2 9.47 -2.79 18.77
CA LYS A 2 8.92 -1.77 17.85
C LYS A 2 9.38 -2.08 16.42
N ALA A 3 8.51 -1.87 15.44
CA ALA A 3 8.79 -2.08 14.02
C ALA A 3 8.25 -0.90 13.21
N VAL A 4 8.76 -0.73 11.99
CA VAL A 4 8.37 0.34 11.06
C VAL A 4 8.04 -0.28 9.71
N ILE A 5 6.99 0.21 9.06
CA ILE A 5 6.62 -0.15 7.69
C ILE A 5 7.01 1.00 6.77
N LEU A 6 7.88 0.73 5.80
CA LEU A 6 8.19 1.69 4.74
C LEU A 6 7.06 1.71 3.70
N ALA A 7 6.18 2.69 3.82
CA ALA A 7 4.98 2.86 2.99
C ALA A 7 5.12 3.98 1.93
N GLY A 8 6.34 4.37 1.59
CA GLY A 8 6.65 5.41 0.59
C GLY A 8 7.10 4.86 -0.77
N GLY A 9 7.42 5.76 -1.70
CA GLY A 9 7.89 5.45 -3.06
C GLY A 9 7.02 6.07 -4.16
N LEU A 10 7.57 6.23 -5.37
CA LEU A 10 6.93 6.98 -6.46
C LEU A 10 5.75 6.29 -7.15
N GLY A 11 5.51 5.00 -6.90
CA GLY A 11 4.34 4.30 -7.46
C GLY A 11 4.35 4.01 -8.98
N THR A 12 5.46 4.24 -9.69
CA THR A 12 5.50 4.25 -11.17
C THR A 12 5.06 2.97 -11.89
N ARG A 13 5.14 1.80 -11.23
CA ARG A 13 4.82 0.50 -11.86
C ARG A 13 3.32 0.21 -12.01
N ILE A 14 2.46 0.92 -11.27
CA ILE A 14 0.99 0.78 -11.32
C ILE A 14 0.36 2.18 -11.24
N ALA A 15 0.84 3.07 -12.11
CA ALA A 15 0.54 4.50 -12.04
C ALA A 15 -0.96 4.82 -12.12
N GLU A 16 -1.75 4.02 -12.82
CA GLU A 16 -3.22 4.17 -12.92
C GLU A 16 -3.87 4.22 -11.53
N GLU A 17 -3.57 3.23 -10.69
CA GLU A 17 -4.04 3.16 -9.30
C GLU A 17 -3.36 4.22 -8.44
N THR A 18 -2.05 4.39 -8.60
CA THR A 18 -1.26 5.22 -7.68
C THR A 18 -1.31 6.72 -7.96
N SER A 19 -1.91 7.13 -9.07
CA SER A 19 -2.17 8.53 -9.41
C SER A 19 -3.22 9.16 -8.49
N SER A 20 -4.18 8.35 -8.03
CA SER A 20 -5.30 8.80 -7.19
C SER A 20 -5.04 8.58 -5.68
N ARG A 21 -4.21 7.59 -5.33
CA ARG A 21 -3.92 7.22 -3.94
C ARG A 21 -2.54 6.55 -3.81
N PRO A 22 -1.89 6.58 -2.64
CA PRO A 22 -0.64 5.84 -2.44
C PRO A 22 -0.82 4.34 -2.64
N LYS A 23 0.19 3.66 -3.18
CA LYS A 23 0.18 2.19 -3.37
C LYS A 23 -0.27 1.40 -2.12
N PRO A 24 0.21 1.71 -0.89
CA PRO A 24 -0.23 0.99 0.32
C PRO A 24 -1.75 1.04 0.57
N MET A 25 -2.45 2.01 -0.01
CA MET A 25 -3.89 2.23 0.13
C MET A 25 -4.71 1.67 -1.05
N VAL A 26 -4.06 1.09 -2.06
CA VAL A 26 -4.75 0.41 -3.17
C VAL A 26 -5.46 -0.82 -2.63
N GLU A 27 -6.70 -1.04 -3.08
CA GLU A 27 -7.53 -2.15 -2.61
C GLU A 27 -7.19 -3.46 -3.34
N VAL A 28 -7.05 -4.53 -2.56
CA VAL A 28 -6.88 -5.89 -3.05
C VAL A 28 -7.83 -6.77 -2.23
N GLY A 29 -8.79 -7.42 -2.89
CA GLY A 29 -9.79 -8.25 -2.20
C GLY A 29 -10.63 -7.48 -1.17
N GLY A 30 -11.00 -6.23 -1.47
CA GLY A 30 -11.85 -5.38 -0.62
C GLY A 30 -11.15 -4.80 0.63
N LYS A 31 -9.82 -4.88 0.71
CA LYS A 31 -9.01 -4.31 1.80
C LYS A 31 -7.73 -3.66 1.23
N PRO A 32 -7.20 -2.58 1.83
CA PRO A 32 -5.98 -1.94 1.34
C PRO A 32 -4.75 -2.86 1.50
N ILE A 33 -3.75 -2.72 0.62
CA ILE A 33 -2.48 -3.48 0.69
C ILE A 33 -1.87 -3.43 2.10
N LEU A 34 -1.86 -2.26 2.75
CA LEU A 34 -1.31 -2.10 4.10
C LEU A 34 -2.01 -3.00 5.13
N TRP A 35 -3.31 -3.23 5.00
CA TRP A 35 -4.04 -4.15 5.88
C TRP A 35 -3.53 -5.58 5.76
N HIS A 36 -3.23 -6.04 4.53
CA HIS A 36 -2.67 -7.37 4.32
C HIS A 36 -1.26 -7.53 4.90
N ILE A 37 -0.46 -6.46 4.93
CA ILE A 37 0.86 -6.44 5.58
C ILE A 37 0.71 -6.46 7.11
N MET A 38 -0.27 -5.75 7.66
CA MET A 38 -0.47 -5.63 9.10
C MET A 38 -1.17 -6.83 9.75
N LYS A 39 -1.98 -7.58 9.00
CA LYS A 39 -2.76 -8.71 9.53
C LYS A 39 -1.98 -10.03 9.65
N MET A 40 -0.69 -10.03 9.29
CA MET A 40 0.20 -11.18 9.42
C MET A 40 0.19 -11.74 10.84
#